data_AF-A0A7L2ITN8-F1
#
_entry.id   AF-A0A7L2ITN8-F1
#
_cell.length_a   1.000
_cell.length_b   1.000
_cell.length_c   1.000
_cell.angle_alpha   90.00
_cell.angle_beta   90.00
_cell.angle_gamma   90.00
#
_symmetry.space_group_name_H-M   'P 1'
#
loop_
_entity.id
_entity.type
_entity.pdbx_description
1 polymer ?
#
loop_
_entity_poly.entity_id
_entity_poly.type
_entity_poly.pdbx_seq_one_letter_code
_entity_poly.pdbx_strand_id
1 'polypeptide(L)'
;MALSNFLFAQCICYFLAFLFSFIVVVPLSENGNDFHGRCLLFTEGMWLNANLTVERQRFTVQEWGPEAACRFSIFTGLLSLLLATVQAWRTLFFLCKGHEDSFFYAFLNLLISAFVVFITFIASTIVSVGFNMWCDAITEKGTMPNSCEELQDIDLELNLENSAFYDQFAIAQVG
;
A
#
# COMPACT_ATOMS: atom_id res chain seq x y z
N MET A 1 -36.99 -5.74 9.31
CA MET A 1 -36.53 -5.74 7.91
C MET A 1 -35.34 -4.80 7.69
N ALA A 2 -35.42 -3.52 8.06
CA ALA A 2 -34.31 -2.55 7.88
C ALA A 2 -32.99 -2.93 8.59
N LEU A 3 -33.06 -3.46 9.82
CA LEU A 3 -31.86 -3.86 10.59
C LEU A 3 -31.08 -5.02 9.93
N SER A 4 -31.80 -5.99 9.35
CA SER A 4 -31.17 -7.13 8.65
C SER A 4 -30.45 -6.69 7.38
N ASN A 5 -31.06 -5.79 6.61
CA ASN A 5 -30.44 -5.22 5.40
C ASN A 5 -29.18 -4.41 5.73
N PHE A 6 -29.19 -3.69 6.86
CA PHE A 6 -28.03 -2.93 7.33
C PHE A 6 -26.87 -3.84 7.76
N LEU A 7 -27.14 -4.87 8.55
CA LEU A 7 -26.13 -5.86 8.95
C LEU A 7 -25.54 -6.61 7.74
N PHE A 8 -26.37 -6.94 6.75
CA PHE A 8 -25.90 -7.56 5.52
C PHE A 8 -24.97 -6.64 4.72
N ALA A 9 -25.33 -5.35 4.59
CA ALA A 9 -24.47 -4.36 3.97
C ALA A 9 -23.13 -4.21 4.71
N GLN A 10 -23.15 -4.14 6.05
CA GLN A 10 -21.92 -4.10 6.86
C GLN A 10 -21.03 -5.32 6.63
N CYS A 11 -21.62 -6.51 6.54
CA CYS A 11 -20.87 -7.74 6.27
C CYS A 11 -20.15 -7.67 4.92
N ILE A 12 -20.84 -7.19 3.87
CA ILE A 12 -20.24 -7.00 2.55
C ILE A 12 -19.11 -5.97 2.63
N CYS A 13 -19.33 -4.83 3.30
CA CYS A 13 -18.31 -3.79 3.42
C CYS A 13 -17.05 -4.30 4.13
N TYR A 14 -17.18 -5.06 5.23
CA TYR A 14 -16.01 -5.64 5.91
C TYR A 14 -15.31 -6.72 5.07
N PHE A 15 -16.07 -7.49 4.28
CA PHE A 15 -15.47 -8.44 3.36
C PHE A 15 -14.67 -7.75 2.24
N LEU A 16 -15.20 -6.66 1.68
CA LEU A 16 -14.47 -5.84 0.70
C LEU A 16 -13.24 -5.19 1.34
N ALA A 17 -13.36 -4.63 2.55
CA ALA A 17 -12.23 -4.05 3.27
C ALA A 17 -11.13 -5.08 3.55
N PHE A 18 -11.50 -6.34 3.82
CA PHE A 18 -10.56 -7.45 3.95
C PHE A 18 -9.81 -7.70 2.62
N LEU A 19 -10.52 -7.80 1.50
CA LEU A 19 -9.90 -8.03 0.18
C LEU A 19 -8.95 -6.89 -0.20
N PHE A 20 -9.40 -5.65 -0.04
CA PHE A 20 -8.61 -4.46 -0.32
C PHE A 20 -7.37 -4.39 0.57
N SER A 21 -7.49 -4.60 1.88
CA SER A 21 -6.35 -4.65 2.79
C SER A 21 -5.35 -5.75 2.40
N PHE A 22 -5.83 -6.91 1.92
CA PHE A 22 -4.97 -7.99 1.45
C PHE A 22 -4.21 -7.59 0.18
N ILE A 23 -4.90 -6.95 -0.77
CA ILE A 23 -4.32 -6.41 -2.01
C ILE A 23 -3.26 -5.33 -1.73
N VAL A 24 -3.34 -4.61 -0.61
CA VAL A 24 -2.29 -3.65 -0.20
C VAL A 24 -1.11 -4.36 0.48
N VAL A 25 -1.38 -5.23 1.45
CA VAL A 25 -0.35 -5.82 2.30
C VAL A 25 0.62 -6.70 1.51
N VAL A 26 0.11 -7.56 0.63
CA VAL A 26 0.93 -8.51 -0.13
C VAL A 26 1.98 -7.81 -1.00
N PRO A 27 1.62 -6.93 -1.96
CA PRO A 27 2.62 -6.30 -2.82
C PRO A 27 3.58 -5.39 -2.05
N LEU A 28 3.12 -4.68 -1.01
CA LEU A 28 4.02 -3.87 -0.18
C LEU A 28 5.02 -4.73 0.60
N SER A 29 4.62 -5.93 1.03
CA SER A 29 5.50 -6.86 1.72
C SER A 29 6.54 -7.51 0.79
N GLU A 30 6.12 -7.90 -0.43
CA GLU A 30 7.02 -8.41 -1.47
C GLU A 30 8.01 -7.31 -1.89
N ASN A 31 7.54 -6.09 -2.15
CA ASN A 31 8.42 -4.95 -2.44
C ASN A 31 9.44 -4.72 -1.31
N GLY A 32 9.02 -4.84 -0.05
CA GLY A 32 9.94 -4.74 1.09
C GLY A 32 11.03 -5.81 1.08
N ASN A 33 10.71 -7.02 0.61
CA ASN A 33 11.66 -8.13 0.49
C ASN A 33 12.61 -7.94 -0.71
N ASP A 34 12.08 -7.55 -1.87
CA ASP A 34 12.83 -7.34 -3.12
C ASP A 34 13.91 -6.25 -2.97
N PHE A 35 13.61 -5.22 -2.17
CA PHE A 35 14.53 -4.13 -1.83
C PHE A 35 15.35 -4.40 -0.56
N HIS A 36 15.43 -5.65 -0.08
CA HIS A 36 16.19 -6.07 1.10
C HIS A 36 15.90 -5.22 2.36
N GLY A 37 14.65 -4.84 2.57
CA GLY A 37 14.18 -4.03 3.69
C GLY A 37 14.36 -2.51 3.53
N ARG A 38 14.91 -2.04 2.41
CA ARG A 38 15.02 -0.60 2.11
C ARG A 38 13.69 -0.06 1.61
N CYS A 39 13.36 1.17 2.00
CA CYS A 39 12.10 1.79 1.61
C CYS A 39 12.28 2.61 0.33
N LEU A 40 11.50 2.27 -0.69
CA LEU A 40 11.51 2.94 -1.99
C LEU A 40 10.76 4.28 -1.96
N LEU A 41 9.70 4.39 -1.13
CA LEU A 41 8.94 5.62 -0.96
C LEU A 41 9.86 6.76 -0.48
N PHE A 42 9.80 7.94 -1.12
CA PHE A 42 10.64 9.11 -0.79
C PHE A 42 12.16 8.88 -1.01
N THR A 43 12.54 7.95 -1.88
CA THR A 43 13.96 7.74 -2.24
C THR A 43 14.44 8.83 -3.18
N GLU A 44 15.67 9.30 -2.95
CA GLU A 44 16.34 10.28 -3.81
C GLU A 44 17.48 9.62 -4.60
N GLY A 45 17.55 9.92 -5.89
CA GLY A 45 18.62 9.43 -6.76
C GLY A 45 18.83 10.30 -7.99
N MET A 46 19.94 10.07 -8.67
CA MET A 46 20.32 10.81 -9.87
C MET A 46 20.84 9.86 -10.94
N TRP A 47 20.56 10.19 -12.19
CA TRP A 47 21.16 9.54 -13.35
C TRP A 47 22.60 10.01 -13.54
N LEU A 48 23.52 9.07 -13.59
CA LEU A 48 24.89 9.32 -14.04
C LEU A 48 24.95 9.07 -15.56
N ASN A 49 25.15 10.15 -16.32
CA ASN A 49 25.47 10.05 -17.74
C ASN A 49 26.88 9.49 -17.89
N ALA A 50 27.01 8.17 -18.06
CA ALA A 50 28.27 7.56 -18.44
C ALA A 50 28.67 8.09 -19.83
N ASN A 51 29.91 8.54 -19.93
CA ASN A 51 30.49 9.21 -21.09
C ASN A 51 30.36 8.37 -22.38
N LEU A 52 29.37 8.66 -23.24
CA LEU A 52 29.22 8.43 -24.70
C LEU A 52 29.81 7.17 -25.39
N THR A 53 30.25 6.16 -24.66
CA THR A 53 30.96 4.98 -25.19
C THR A 53 30.38 3.67 -24.69
N VAL A 54 29.51 3.71 -23.69
CA VAL A 54 28.71 2.56 -23.23
C VAL A 54 27.30 3.08 -23.02
N GLU A 55 26.33 2.56 -23.75
CA GLU A 55 24.89 2.89 -23.67
C GLU A 55 24.23 2.46 -22.34
N ARG A 56 24.93 2.55 -21.22
CA ARG A 56 24.39 2.12 -19.91
C ARG A 56 24.13 3.34 -19.05
N GLN A 57 22.88 3.77 -19.05
CA GLN A 57 22.39 4.78 -18.12
C GLN A 57 22.37 4.13 -16.73
N ARG A 58 23.10 4.69 -15.77
CA ARG A 58 23.17 4.17 -14.41
C ARG A 58 22.41 5.11 -13.47
N PHE A 59 21.39 4.59 -12.80
CA PHE A 59 20.72 5.33 -11.74
C PHE A 59 21.43 5.08 -10.41
N THR A 60 21.80 6.15 -9.72
CA THR A 60 22.44 6.05 -8.40
C THR A 60 21.51 6.59 -7.33
N VAL A 61 21.13 5.71 -6.41
CA VAL A 61 20.39 6.11 -5.21
C VAL A 61 21.36 6.78 -4.25
N GLN A 62 21.06 8.03 -3.89
CA GLN A 62 21.84 8.79 -2.91
C GLN A 62 21.38 8.45 -1.50
N GLU A 63 20.07 8.49 -1.29
CA GLU A 63 19.45 8.27 0.00
C GLU A 63 18.15 7.48 -0.17
N TRP A 64 18.04 6.38 0.57
CA TRP A 64 16.81 5.60 0.65
C TRP A 64 15.80 6.31 1.54
N GLY A 65 14.53 6.16 1.20
CA GLY A 65 13.46 6.72 2.01
C GLY A 65 13.42 6.20 3.45
N PRO A 66 12.72 6.91 4.35
CA PRO A 66 12.63 6.52 5.74
C PRO A 66 11.90 5.18 5.88
N GLU A 67 12.53 4.21 6.54
CA GLU A 67 11.94 2.88 6.77
C GLU A 67 10.56 2.95 7.45
N ALA A 68 10.34 3.98 8.26
CA ALA A 68 9.07 4.22 8.93
C ALA A 68 7.89 4.39 7.95
N ALA A 69 8.12 4.98 6.77
CA ALA A 69 7.05 5.19 5.79
C ALA A 69 6.52 3.86 5.24
N CYS A 70 7.41 2.99 4.74
CA CYS A 70 7.02 1.67 4.23
C CYS A 70 6.46 0.78 5.36
N ARG A 71 7.10 0.75 6.53
CA ARG A 71 6.64 -0.06 7.68
C ARG A 71 5.27 0.40 8.20
N PHE A 72 5.02 1.70 8.23
CA PHE A 72 3.73 2.25 8.65
C PHE A 72 2.60 1.82 7.71
N SER A 73 2.82 1.85 6.40
CA SER A 73 1.81 1.41 5.42
C SER A 73 1.51 -0.08 5.53
N ILE A 74 2.54 -0.93 5.65
CA ILE A 74 2.35 -2.38 5.87
C ILE A 74 1.62 -2.66 7.17
N PHE A 75 2.03 -2.01 8.27
CA PHE A 75 1.38 -2.16 9.57
C PHE A 75 -0.10 -1.75 9.53
N THR A 76 -0.39 -0.63 8.87
CA THR A 76 -1.76 -0.13 8.73
C THR A 76 -2.61 -1.09 7.90
N GLY A 77 -2.08 -1.62 6.80
CA GLY A 77 -2.76 -2.65 6.00
C GLY A 77 -3.04 -3.92 6.81
N LEU A 78 -2.06 -4.41 7.60
CA LEU A 78 -2.24 -5.57 8.47
C LEU A 78 -3.29 -5.33 9.56
N LEU A 79 -3.28 -4.15 10.18
CA LEU A 79 -4.26 -3.79 11.19
C LEU A 79 -5.67 -3.73 10.60
N SER A 80 -5.82 -3.11 9.43
CA SER A 80 -7.09 -3.06 8.69
C SER A 80 -7.58 -4.44 8.28
N LEU A 81 -6.68 -5.32 7.82
CA LEU A 81 -6.98 -6.71 7.47
C LEU A 81 -7.53 -7.48 8.67
N LEU A 82 -6.82 -7.46 9.81
CA LEU A 82 -7.23 -8.17 11.02
C LEU A 82 -8.57 -7.67 11.56
N LEU A 83 -8.76 -6.35 11.58
CA LEU A 83 -10.01 -5.76 12.04
C LEU A 83 -11.17 -6.09 11.09
N ALA A 84 -10.95 -6.03 9.78
CA ALA A 84 -11.95 -6.43 8.79
C ALA A 84 -12.35 -7.91 8.96
N THR A 85 -11.40 -8.82 9.18
CA THR A 85 -11.70 -10.24 9.46
C THR A 85 -12.54 -10.41 10.72
N VAL A 86 -12.15 -9.78 11.83
CA VAL A 86 -12.87 -9.87 13.11
C VAL A 86 -14.29 -9.31 12.98
N GLN A 87 -14.45 -8.17 12.31
CA GLN A 87 -15.75 -7.53 12.16
C GLN A 87 -16.64 -8.27 11.15
N ALA A 88 -16.09 -8.81 10.06
CA ALA A 88 -16.83 -9.65 9.11
C ALA A 88 -17.35 -10.92 9.81
N TRP A 89 -16.48 -11.62 10.56
CA TRP A 89 -16.87 -12.79 11.33
C TRP A 89 -17.97 -12.48 12.34
N ARG A 90 -17.83 -11.38 13.10
CA ARG A 90 -18.82 -10.95 14.09
C ARG A 90 -20.17 -10.63 13.44
N THR A 91 -20.16 -9.88 12.35
CA THR A 91 -21.39 -9.48 11.65
C THR A 91 -22.09 -10.72 11.07
N LEU A 92 -21.33 -11.67 10.52
CA LEU A 92 -21.86 -12.96 10.05
C LEU A 92 -22.50 -13.77 11.20
N PHE A 93 -21.82 -13.85 12.35
CA PHE A 93 -22.35 -14.53 13.52
C PHE A 93 -23.67 -13.91 14.00
N PHE A 94 -23.78 -12.58 14.01
CA PHE A 94 -25.02 -11.90 14.38
C PHE A 94 -26.15 -12.10 13.37
N LEU A 95 -25.84 -12.14 12.07
CA LEU A 95 -26.81 -12.49 11.04
C LEU A 95 -27.35 -13.91 11.24
N CYS A 96 -26.50 -14.87 11.63
CA CYS A 96 -26.90 -16.26 11.80
C CYS A 96 -27.61 -16.56 13.15
N LYS A 97 -27.20 -15.93 14.25
CA LYS A 97 -27.75 -16.20 15.60
C LYS A 97 -28.73 -15.16 16.14
N GLY A 98 -28.87 -13.99 15.50
CA GLY A 98 -29.85 -12.97 15.86
C GLY A 98 -29.63 -12.35 17.24
N HIS A 99 -28.47 -11.74 17.48
CA HIS A 99 -28.12 -11.13 18.77
C HIS A 99 -28.21 -9.59 18.71
N GLU A 100 -28.68 -8.95 19.80
CA GLU A 100 -28.68 -7.50 19.94
C GLU A 100 -27.38 -7.02 20.60
N ASP A 101 -26.61 -6.19 19.89
CA ASP A 101 -25.42 -5.54 20.43
C ASP A 101 -25.80 -4.45 21.46
N SER A 102 -25.04 -4.35 22.54
CA SER A 102 -25.19 -3.24 23.48
C SER A 102 -24.68 -1.93 22.88
N PHE A 103 -25.35 -0.81 23.19
CA PHE A 103 -25.03 0.54 22.71
C PHE A 103 -23.55 0.92 22.91
N PHE A 104 -22.95 0.52 24.04
CA PHE A 104 -21.54 0.79 24.33
C PHE A 104 -20.60 0.12 23.31
N TYR A 105 -20.92 -1.09 22.86
CA TYR A 105 -20.14 -1.78 21.83
C TYR A 105 -20.29 -1.12 20.46
N ALA A 106 -21.49 -0.64 20.12
CA ALA A 106 -21.70 0.12 18.89
C ALA A 106 -20.85 1.41 18.87
N PHE A 107 -20.79 2.12 20.00
CA PHE A 107 -19.94 3.30 20.16
C PHE A 107 -18.45 2.98 20.02
N LEU A 108 -17.96 1.92 20.69
CA LEU A 108 -16.55 1.49 20.57
C LEU A 108 -16.19 1.05 19.15
N ASN A 109 -17.07 0.31 18.47
CA ASN A 109 -16.88 -0.08 17.08
C ASN A 109 -16.77 1.15 16.17
N LEU A 110 -17.63 2.16 16.37
CA LEU A 110 -17.56 3.41 15.61
C LEU A 110 -16.24 4.14 15.84
N LEU A 111 -15.77 4.22 17.10
CA LEU A 111 -14.50 4.86 17.44
C LEU A 111 -13.31 4.15 16.77
N ILE A 112 -13.27 2.81 16.86
CA ILE A 112 -12.19 2.00 16.27
C ILE A 112 -12.21 2.12 14.75
N SER A 113 -13.38 1.99 14.11
CA SER A 113 -13.49 2.12 12.67
C SER A 113 -13.09 3.52 12.18
N ALA A 114 -13.48 4.59 12.90
CA ALA A 114 -13.06 5.94 12.57
C ALA A 114 -11.53 6.12 12.68
N PHE A 115 -10.92 5.56 13.72
CA PHE A 115 -9.48 5.58 13.90
C PHE A 115 -8.75 4.83 12.76
N VAL A 116 -9.25 3.65 12.39
CA VAL A 116 -8.68 2.84 11.29
C VAL A 116 -8.78 3.57 9.95
N VAL A 117 -9.92 4.18 9.66
CA VAL A 117 -10.09 4.99 8.43
C VAL A 117 -9.09 6.14 8.41
N PHE A 118 -8.89 6.83 9.54
CA PHE A 118 -7.94 7.93 9.63
C PHE A 118 -6.49 7.49 9.36
N ILE A 119 -6.02 6.40 9.99
CA ILE A 119 -4.66 5.91 9.75
C ILE A 119 -4.50 5.35 8.33
N THR A 120 -5.54 4.72 7.77
CA THR A 120 -5.52 4.20 6.38
C THR A 120 -5.42 5.34 5.38
N PHE A 121 -6.10 6.45 5.62
CA PHE A 121 -5.98 7.64 4.79
C PHE A 121 -4.55 8.21 4.80
N ILE A 122 -3.90 8.25 5.97
CA ILE A 122 -2.50 8.67 6.08
C ILE A 122 -1.59 7.71 5.31
N ALA A 123 -1.76 6.39 5.50
CA ALA A 123 -0.96 5.38 4.82
C ALA A 123 -1.11 5.47 3.29
N SER A 124 -2.34 5.64 2.79
CA SER A 124 -2.63 5.83 1.36
C SER A 124 -1.95 7.09 0.80
N THR A 125 -1.94 8.19 1.58
CA THR A 125 -1.23 9.41 1.18
C THR A 125 0.29 9.18 1.10
N ILE A 126 0.86 8.47 2.09
CA ILE A 126 2.30 8.14 2.14
C ILE A 126 2.68 7.28 0.92
N VAL A 127 1.92 6.24 0.61
CA VAL A 127 2.17 5.36 -0.54
C VAL A 127 2.02 6.14 -1.85
N SER A 128 0.93 6.87 -2.03
CA SER A 128 0.65 7.62 -3.26
C SER A 128 1.71 8.69 -3.54
N VAL A 129 2.00 9.55 -2.56
CA VAL A 129 2.98 10.63 -2.71
C VAL A 129 4.40 10.08 -2.82
N GLY A 130 4.76 9.11 -1.98
CA GLY A 130 6.09 8.50 -1.99
C GLY A 130 6.40 7.77 -3.29
N PHE A 131 5.41 7.10 -3.88
CA PHE A 131 5.55 6.44 -5.18
C PHE A 131 5.65 7.43 -6.34
N ASN A 132 4.84 8.49 -6.34
CA ASN A 132 4.95 9.54 -7.36
C ASN A 132 6.34 10.19 -7.34
N MET A 133 6.90 10.45 -6.16
CA MET A 133 8.26 11.00 -6.06
C MET A 133 9.33 10.03 -6.55
N TRP A 134 9.16 8.72 -6.30
CA TRP A 134 10.04 7.72 -6.88
C TRP A 134 9.97 7.73 -8.41
N CYS A 135 8.77 7.70 -8.98
CA CYS A 135 8.56 7.81 -10.42
C CYS A 135 9.18 9.09 -11.00
N ASP A 136 8.99 10.23 -10.34
CA ASP A 136 9.60 11.51 -10.74
C ASP A 136 11.12 11.47 -10.67
N ALA A 137 11.71 10.79 -9.68
CA ALA A 137 13.16 10.66 -9.55
C ALA A 137 13.75 9.81 -10.68
N ILE A 138 13.14 8.67 -10.99
CA ILE A 138 13.65 7.75 -12.02
C ILE A 138 13.34 8.24 -13.44
N THR A 139 12.24 8.97 -13.66
CA THR A 139 11.93 9.58 -14.98
C THR A 139 12.54 10.97 -15.15
N GLU A 140 13.27 11.47 -14.13
CA GLU A 140 13.82 12.83 -14.08
C GLU A 140 12.73 13.90 -14.41
N LYS A 141 11.55 13.76 -13.77
CA LYS A 141 10.34 14.58 -14.01
C LYS A 141 9.83 14.54 -15.45
N GLY A 142 10.00 13.41 -16.12
CA GLY A 142 9.53 13.18 -17.49
C GLY A 142 10.46 13.69 -18.60
N THR A 143 11.72 14.01 -18.29
CA THR A 143 12.75 14.27 -19.32
C THR A 143 13.26 12.98 -19.96
N MET A 144 13.17 11.86 -19.24
CA MET A 144 13.52 10.53 -19.74
C MET A 144 12.48 10.06 -20.78
N PRO A 145 12.90 9.41 -21.88
CA PRO A 145 11.97 8.97 -22.93
C PRO A 145 11.04 7.83 -22.49
N ASN A 146 11.42 7.09 -21.45
CA ASN A 146 10.70 5.92 -20.96
C ASN A 146 9.79 6.30 -19.78
N SER A 147 8.65 5.64 -19.68
CA SER A 147 7.69 5.79 -18.57
C SER A 147 8.16 5.10 -17.28
N CYS A 148 7.57 5.47 -16.14
CA CYS A 148 7.89 4.83 -14.85
C CYS A 148 7.64 3.31 -14.87
N GLU A 149 6.62 2.87 -15.61
CA GLU A 149 6.32 1.45 -15.85
C GLU A 149 7.44 0.77 -16.64
N GLU A 150 7.86 1.33 -17.78
CA GLU A 150 8.94 0.77 -18.60
C GLU A 150 10.29 0.73 -17.88
N LEU A 151 10.52 1.64 -16.92
CA LEU A 151 11.73 1.63 -16.09
C LEU A 151 11.81 0.46 -15.11
N GLN A 152 10.71 -0.26 -14.85
CA GLN A 152 10.76 -1.49 -14.04
C GLN A 152 11.49 -2.63 -14.77
N ASP A 153 11.41 -2.67 -16.10
CA ASP A 153 12.03 -3.70 -16.93
C ASP A 153 13.50 -3.41 -17.29
N ILE A 154 14.00 -2.23 -16.92
CA ILE A 154 15.38 -1.80 -17.18
C ILE A 154 16.24 -2.08 -15.95
N ASP A 155 17.41 -2.68 -16.15
CA ASP A 155 18.40 -2.85 -15.08
C ASP A 155 18.98 -1.48 -14.68
N LEU A 156 18.50 -0.97 -13.54
CA LEU A 156 18.96 0.30 -12.95
C LEU A 156 20.32 0.15 -12.24
N GLU A 157 20.96 -1.03 -12.29
CA GLU A 157 22.22 -1.38 -11.59
C GLU A 157 22.18 -1.12 -10.08
N LEU A 158 21.01 -1.30 -9.47
CA LEU A 158 20.78 -1.12 -8.03
C LEU A 158 21.32 -2.29 -7.19
N ASN A 159 21.71 -3.41 -7.82
CA ASN A 159 21.96 -4.71 -7.18
C ASN A 159 20.75 -5.21 -6.35
N LEU A 160 19.53 -4.85 -6.76
CA LEU A 160 18.26 -5.21 -6.14
C LEU A 160 17.29 -5.71 -7.21
N GLU A 161 16.27 -6.46 -6.82
CA GLU A 161 15.21 -6.90 -7.75
C GLU A 161 14.22 -5.74 -7.98
N ASN A 162 14.31 -5.09 -9.15
CA ASN A 162 13.47 -3.94 -9.51
C ASN A 162 12.38 -4.28 -10.53
N SER A 163 12.20 -5.56 -10.88
CA SER A 163 11.37 -5.98 -12.02
C SER A 163 9.86 -5.84 -11.84
N ALA A 164 9.37 -5.50 -10.64
CA ALA A 164 7.94 -5.47 -10.34
C ALA A 164 7.51 -4.30 -9.43
N PHE A 165 8.38 -3.33 -9.16
CA PHE A 165 8.05 -2.27 -8.20
C PHE A 165 6.82 -1.46 -8.65
N TYR A 166 6.70 -1.17 -9.95
CA TYR A 166 5.60 -0.35 -10.47
C TYR A 166 4.28 -1.10 -10.32
N ASP A 167 4.23 -2.36 -10.72
CA ASP A 167 3.04 -3.20 -10.59
C ASP A 167 2.62 -3.38 -9.13
N GLN A 168 3.58 -3.65 -8.23
CA GLN A 168 3.34 -3.81 -6.80
C GLN A 168 2.71 -2.55 -6.18
N PHE A 169 3.28 -1.36 -6.45
CA PHE A 169 2.75 -0.10 -5.92
C PHE A 169 1.46 0.33 -6.60
N ALA A 170 1.28 0.09 -7.90
CA ALA A 170 0.04 0.39 -8.62
C ALA A 170 -1.13 -0.44 -8.05
N ILE A 171 -0.91 -1.73 -7.78
CA ILE A 171 -1.90 -2.60 -7.12
C ILE A 171 -2.18 -2.09 -5.70
N ALA A 172 -1.15 -1.72 -4.94
CA ALA A 172 -1.30 -1.23 -3.57
C ALA A 172 -2.02 0.13 -3.47
N GLN A 173 -2.01 0.95 -4.52
CA GLN A 173 -2.75 2.22 -4.55
C GLN A 173 -4.25 2.04 -4.82
N VAL A 174 -4.62 0.97 -5.54
CA VAL A 174 -6.02 0.63 -5.84
C VAL A 174 -6.67 -0.14 -4.69
N GLY A 175 -5.88 -0.87 -3.92
CA GLY A 175 -6.29 -1.56 -2.69
C GLY A 175 -6.70 -0.58 -1.60
#